data_AF-A0A7M1S3M4-F1
#
_entry.id   AF-A0A7M1S3M4-F1
#
_cell.length_a   1.000
_cell.length_b   1.000
_cell.length_c   1.000
_cell.angle_alpha   90.00
_cell.angle_beta   90.00
_cell.angle_gamma   90.00
#
_symmetry.space_group_name_H-M   'P 1'
#
loop_
_entity.id
_entity.type
_entity.pdbx_description
1 polymer ?
#
loop_
_entity_poly.entity_id
_entity_poly.type
_entity_poly.pdbx_seq_one_letter_code
_entity_poly.pdbx_strand_id
1 'polypeptide(L)'
;MKKTTIALLSAAVIFGLNGCGNDTPSSSAPKTYSKTPAEVYAQSCKKCHGEHAEGNPKKKGPALNDRQAGELELDLYDVKNGGTNQSSGTEHDIMEHNMQKLMEKGYDYDPKAMAEYIEKSFYKREVSEAH
;
A
#
# COMPACT_ATOMS: atom_id res chain seq x y z
N MET A 1 -39.22 -48.76 -17.81
CA MET A 1 -38.52 -49.08 -19.08
C MET A 1 -37.03 -48.81 -18.90
N LYS A 2 -36.20 -49.79 -19.30
CA LYS A 2 -34.73 -49.80 -19.54
C LYS A 2 -33.81 -49.15 -18.46
N LYS A 3 -33.21 -49.93 -17.55
CA LYS A 3 -32.02 -50.82 -17.69
C LYS A 3 -30.68 -50.02 -17.61
N THR A 4 -29.97 -50.12 -16.48
CA THR A 4 -28.65 -50.83 -16.31
C THR A 4 -27.44 -49.99 -16.75
N THR A 5 -26.25 -49.90 -16.14
CA THR A 5 -25.53 -50.70 -15.12
C THR A 5 -24.04 -50.26 -15.16
N ILE A 6 -23.35 -50.25 -14.00
CA ILE A 6 -21.89 -50.46 -13.78
C ILE A 6 -20.92 -49.41 -14.34
N ALA A 7 -19.73 -49.14 -13.79
CA ALA A 7 -19.06 -49.20 -12.49
C ALA A 7 -17.58 -48.88 -12.79
N LEU A 8 -16.81 -48.53 -11.75
CA LEU A 8 -15.38 -48.82 -11.61
C LEU A 8 -14.40 -48.16 -12.61
N LEU A 9 -13.45 -47.38 -12.10
CA LEU A 9 -12.17 -47.95 -11.67
C LEU A 9 -11.27 -46.85 -11.08
N SER A 10 -10.77 -47.17 -9.90
CA SER A 10 -9.76 -46.45 -9.16
C SER A 10 -8.36 -46.63 -9.78
N ALA A 11 -7.47 -45.75 -9.34
CA ALA A 11 -6.01 -45.87 -9.23
C ALA A 11 -5.16 -45.28 -10.36
N ALA A 12 -4.41 -44.22 -10.02
CA ALA A 12 -2.95 -44.25 -10.06
C ALA A 12 -2.35 -43.10 -9.23
N VAL A 13 -1.56 -43.49 -8.24
CA VAL A 13 -0.70 -42.66 -7.40
C VAL A 13 0.54 -42.31 -8.20
N ILE A 14 0.92 -41.04 -8.30
CA ILE A 14 2.34 -40.66 -8.47
C ILE A 14 2.64 -39.50 -7.54
N PHE A 15 3.30 -39.86 -6.44
CA PHE A 15 4.14 -38.98 -5.64
C PHE A 15 5.22 -38.35 -6.54
N GLY A 16 5.26 -37.03 -6.58
CA GLY A 16 6.33 -36.26 -7.20
C GLY A 16 6.78 -35.14 -6.27
N LEU A 17 7.34 -35.52 -5.12
CA LEU A 17 8.12 -34.61 -4.28
C LEU A 17 9.44 -34.30 -5.01
N ASN A 18 9.49 -33.20 -5.75
CA ASN A 18 10.72 -32.46 -6.01
C ASN A 18 10.45 -31.02 -5.60
N GLY A 19 11.16 -30.60 -4.56
CA GLY A 19 10.86 -29.40 -3.80
C GLY A 19 11.25 -28.09 -4.48
N CYS A 20 10.74 -27.04 -3.81
CA CYS A 20 11.32 -25.71 -3.63
C CYS A 20 11.86 -25.00 -4.88
N GLY A 21 10.99 -24.17 -5.43
CA GLY A 21 11.32 -23.11 -6.36
C GLY A 21 10.05 -22.53 -6.96
N ASN A 22 9.03 -22.31 -6.13
CA ASN A 22 7.82 -21.64 -6.56
C ASN A 22 8.11 -20.15 -6.62
N ASP A 23 8.96 -19.73 -7.56
CA ASP A 23 8.90 -18.39 -8.12
C ASP A 23 7.59 -18.34 -8.92
N THR A 24 6.46 -18.35 -8.22
CA THR A 24 5.24 -17.81 -8.80
C THR A 24 5.61 -16.37 -9.09
N PRO A 25 5.73 -15.95 -10.36
CA PRO A 25 5.72 -14.53 -10.63
C PRO A 25 4.34 -14.12 -10.14
N SER A 26 4.27 -13.43 -9.01
CA SER A 26 3.07 -12.72 -8.60
C SER A 26 2.87 -11.59 -9.61
N SER A 27 2.47 -12.00 -10.80
CA SER A 27 2.14 -11.17 -11.94
C SER A 27 0.69 -10.76 -11.73
N SER A 28 0.46 -9.97 -10.67
CA SER A 28 -0.72 -9.12 -10.65
C SER A 28 -0.53 -8.11 -11.77
N ALA A 29 -1.49 -8.09 -12.71
CA ALA A 29 -1.54 -7.06 -13.74
C ALA A 29 -1.42 -5.67 -13.09
N PRO A 30 -0.72 -4.70 -13.71
CA PRO A 30 -0.53 -3.38 -13.12
C PRO A 30 -1.89 -2.75 -12.82
N LYS A 31 -2.13 -2.44 -11.55
CA LYS A 31 -3.34 -1.72 -11.14
C LYS A 31 -3.30 -0.32 -11.73
N THR A 32 -4.37 0.07 -12.42
CA THR A 32 -4.55 1.43 -12.91
C THR A 32 -5.24 2.27 -11.83
N TYR A 33 -4.75 3.49 -11.61
CA TYR A 33 -5.29 4.44 -10.64
C TYR A 33 -5.90 5.63 -11.37
N SER A 34 -7.05 6.12 -10.88
CA SER A 34 -7.81 7.19 -11.53
C SER A 34 -7.21 8.59 -11.36
N LYS A 35 -6.19 8.74 -10.50
CA LYS A 35 -5.51 10.01 -10.21
C LYS A 35 -4.01 9.77 -10.06
N THR A 36 -3.24 10.78 -10.40
CA THR A 36 -1.80 10.83 -10.11
C THR A 36 -1.53 11.07 -8.62
N PRO A 37 -0.33 10.73 -8.12
CA PRO A 37 0.08 11.09 -6.76
C PRO A 37 -0.05 12.59 -6.45
N ALA A 38 0.31 13.45 -7.41
CA ALA A 38 0.20 14.89 -7.26
C ALA A 38 -1.25 15.35 -7.06
N GLU A 39 -2.18 14.82 -7.86
CA GLU A 39 -3.61 15.14 -7.72
C GLU A 39 -4.20 14.65 -6.40
N VAL A 40 -3.88 13.41 -6.01
CA VAL A 40 -4.31 12.86 -4.72
C VAL A 40 -3.80 13.75 -3.59
N TYR A 41 -2.50 14.04 -3.58
CA TYR A 41 -1.88 14.84 -2.52
C TYR A 41 -2.53 16.23 -2.41
N ALA A 42 -2.66 16.92 -3.55
CA ALA A 42 -3.21 18.27 -3.61
C ALA A 42 -4.69 18.33 -3.21
N GLN A 43 -5.48 17.30 -3.52
CA GLN A 43 -6.93 17.32 -3.31
C GLN A 43 -7.34 16.74 -1.96
N SER A 44 -6.56 15.82 -1.38
CA SER A 44 -6.92 15.12 -0.14
C SER A 44 -5.84 15.21 0.95
N CYS A 45 -4.61 14.77 0.69
CA CYS A 45 -3.59 14.58 1.73
C CYS A 45 -3.18 15.88 2.41
N LYS A 46 -2.98 16.95 1.63
CA LYS A 46 -2.48 18.24 2.14
C LYS A 46 -3.32 18.86 3.24
N LYS A 47 -4.62 18.54 3.28
CA LYS A 47 -5.55 19.06 4.30
C LYS A 47 -5.12 18.66 5.71
N CYS A 48 -4.48 17.49 5.85
CA CYS A 48 -3.97 16.96 7.11
C CYS A 48 -2.45 17.03 7.20
N HIS A 49 -1.72 16.87 6.10
CA HIS A 49 -0.25 16.80 6.13
C HIS A 49 0.45 18.11 5.77
N GLY A 50 -0.28 19.19 5.48
CA GLY A 50 0.31 20.48 5.07
C GLY A 50 0.48 20.59 3.56
N GLU A 51 0.76 21.80 3.06
CA GLU A 51 0.94 22.04 1.61
C GLU A 51 2.24 21.42 1.07
N HIS A 52 3.24 21.34 1.94
CA HIS A 52 4.60 20.85 1.68
C HIS A 52 4.94 19.64 2.55
N ALA A 53 3.94 18.85 2.95
CA ALA A 53 4.11 17.69 3.82
C ALA A 53 4.76 18.02 5.18
N GLU A 54 4.65 19.26 5.64
CA GLU A 54 5.23 19.77 6.88
C GLU A 54 4.46 19.36 8.16
N GLY A 55 3.35 18.67 7.99
CA GLY A 55 2.42 18.32 9.05
C GLY A 55 1.43 19.44 9.35
N ASN A 56 0.32 19.08 9.99
CA ASN A 56 -0.68 20.04 10.45
C ASN A 56 -1.12 19.71 11.88
N PRO A 57 -0.57 20.39 12.89
CA PRO A 57 -0.94 20.14 14.30
C PRO A 57 -2.44 20.30 14.57
N LYS A 58 -3.13 21.23 13.88
CA LYS A 58 -4.58 21.44 14.04
C LYS A 58 -5.40 20.25 13.54
N LYS A 59 -4.83 19.43 12.66
CA LYS A 59 -5.45 18.23 12.09
C LYS A 59 -4.82 16.95 12.59
N LYS A 60 -3.85 17.04 13.52
CA LYS A 60 -3.05 15.91 14.02
C LYS A 60 -2.37 15.11 12.91
N GLY A 61 -2.11 15.71 11.75
CA GLY A 61 -1.40 15.04 10.67
C GLY A 61 0.10 15.24 10.86
N PRO A 62 0.90 14.15 10.95
CA PRO A 62 2.35 14.25 11.09
C PRO A 62 3.00 14.83 9.83
N ALA A 63 4.21 15.32 9.99
CA ALA A 63 5.07 15.65 8.86
C ALA A 63 5.39 14.36 8.08
N LEU A 64 5.49 14.51 6.76
CA LEU A 64 5.95 13.48 5.84
C LEU A 64 7.22 13.95 5.09
N ASN A 65 7.58 15.23 5.19
CA ASN A 65 8.70 15.83 4.47
C ASN A 65 10.06 15.66 5.13
N ASP A 66 10.13 14.94 6.23
CA ASP A 66 11.33 14.50 6.94
C ASP A 66 11.61 13.00 6.74
N ARG A 67 10.87 12.35 5.83
CA ARG A 67 10.92 10.90 5.59
C ARG A 67 11.27 10.58 4.14
N GLN A 68 12.08 9.53 3.96
CA GLN A 68 12.48 9.05 2.64
C GLN A 68 11.38 8.17 2.02
N ALA A 69 11.39 8.02 0.68
CA ALA A 69 10.34 7.27 0.00
C ALA A 69 10.24 5.81 0.47
N GLY A 70 11.36 5.15 0.79
CA GLY A 70 11.32 3.76 1.27
C GLY A 70 10.52 3.59 2.57
N GLU A 71 10.67 4.52 3.52
CA GLU A 71 9.90 4.50 4.77
C GLU A 71 8.43 4.87 4.54
N LEU A 72 8.20 5.91 3.72
CA LEU A 72 6.86 6.36 3.38
C LEU A 72 6.07 5.27 2.63
N GLU A 73 6.71 4.51 1.74
CA GLU A 73 6.06 3.43 0.99
C GLU A 73 5.53 2.35 1.94
N LEU A 74 6.33 1.93 2.92
CA LEU A 74 5.93 0.94 3.92
C LEU A 74 4.73 1.42 4.74
N ASP A 75 4.78 2.65 5.25
CA ASP A 75 3.69 3.22 6.04
C ASP A 75 2.43 3.44 5.21
N LEU A 76 2.57 3.96 3.98
CA LEU A 76 1.45 4.18 3.07
C LEU A 76 0.81 2.84 2.67
N TYR A 77 1.60 1.79 2.45
CA TYR A 77 1.10 0.46 2.19
C TYR A 77 0.33 -0.10 3.40
N ASP A 78 0.89 0.07 4.59
CA ASP A 78 0.31 -0.42 5.85
C ASP A 78 -1.05 0.24 6.15
N VAL A 79 -1.12 1.57 6.19
CA VAL A 79 -2.39 2.30 6.46
C VAL A 79 -3.43 2.10 5.36
N LYS A 80 -3.00 1.80 4.13
CA LYS A 80 -3.89 1.58 2.99
C LYS A 80 -4.52 0.20 3.00
N ASN A 81 -3.75 -0.81 3.37
CA ASN A 81 -4.20 -2.20 3.34
C ASN A 81 -4.69 -2.72 4.71
N GLY A 82 -4.72 -1.84 5.73
CA GLY A 82 -5.08 -2.20 7.10
C GLY A 82 -4.10 -3.20 7.70
N GLY A 83 -2.81 -2.96 7.46
CA GLY A 83 -1.74 -3.93 7.62
C GLY A 83 -1.57 -4.43 9.05
N THR A 84 -0.98 -5.62 9.16
CA THR A 84 -0.69 -6.34 10.41
C THR A 84 0.60 -5.85 11.09
N ASN A 85 1.14 -4.69 10.70
CA ASN A 85 2.44 -4.22 11.13
C ASN A 85 2.36 -3.48 12.47
N GLN A 86 3.47 -3.43 13.20
CA GLN A 86 3.58 -3.12 14.64
C GLN A 86 3.21 -1.68 15.07
N SER A 87 2.56 -0.88 14.21
CA SER A 87 2.15 0.48 14.54
C SER A 87 0.80 0.49 15.29
N SER A 88 0.76 -0.09 16.48
CA SER A 88 -0.46 -0.24 17.29
C SER A 88 -0.82 1.01 18.11
N GLY A 89 -0.93 2.17 17.44
CA GLY A 89 -1.24 3.46 18.06
C GLY A 89 -2.56 4.04 17.56
N THR A 90 -3.23 4.83 18.40
CA THR A 90 -4.50 5.48 18.06
C THR A 90 -4.44 6.34 16.79
N GLU A 91 -3.28 6.94 16.54
CA GLU A 91 -3.01 7.77 15.37
C GLU A 91 -2.94 6.96 14.07
N HIS A 92 -2.43 5.72 14.15
CA HIS A 92 -2.39 4.80 13.01
C HIS A 92 -3.81 4.34 12.66
N ASP A 93 -4.60 3.89 13.63
CA ASP A 93 -6.00 3.48 13.43
C ASP A 93 -6.83 4.61 12.77
N ILE A 94 -6.61 5.86 13.21
CA ILE A 94 -7.25 7.04 12.63
C ILE A 94 -6.83 7.23 11.17
N MET A 95 -5.54 7.08 10.88
CA MET A 95 -5.03 7.25 9.52
C MET A 95 -5.50 6.13 8.60
N GLU A 96 -5.51 4.88 9.06
CA GLU A 96 -6.08 3.74 8.34
C GLU A 96 -7.54 3.99 8.01
N HIS A 97 -8.36 4.35 9.00
CA HIS A 97 -9.77 4.68 8.79
C HIS A 97 -9.95 5.79 7.75
N ASN A 98 -9.18 6.88 7.89
CA ASN A 98 -9.23 7.99 6.94
C ASN A 98 -8.78 7.57 5.54
N MET A 99 -7.78 6.72 5.43
CA MET A 99 -7.29 6.19 4.16
C MET A 99 -8.36 5.37 3.45
N GLN A 100 -9.07 4.49 4.17
CA GLN A 100 -10.23 3.78 3.61
C GLN A 100 -11.29 4.75 3.07
N LYS A 101 -11.60 5.81 3.81
CA LYS A 101 -12.55 6.85 3.36
C LYS A 101 -12.05 7.67 2.17
N LEU A 102 -10.75 7.86 2.01
CA LEU A 102 -10.18 8.52 0.85
C LEU A 102 -10.26 7.61 -0.39
N MET A 103 -9.99 6.32 -0.24
CA MET A 103 -10.14 5.35 -1.33
C MET A 103 -11.59 5.21 -1.80
N GLU A 104 -12.56 5.14 -0.87
CA GLU A 104 -14.00 5.17 -1.20
C GLU A 104 -14.39 6.41 -2.02
N LYS A 105 -13.68 7.54 -1.84
CA LYS A 105 -13.90 8.81 -2.56
C LYS A 105 -13.12 8.90 -3.88
N GLY A 106 -12.44 7.84 -4.30
CA GLY A 106 -11.66 7.80 -5.54
C GLY A 106 -10.30 8.49 -5.46
N TYR A 107 -9.69 8.49 -4.27
CA TYR A 107 -8.30 8.88 -4.04
C TYR A 107 -7.40 7.67 -3.76
N ASP A 108 -7.67 6.53 -4.38
CA ASP A 108 -6.76 5.38 -4.37
C ASP A 108 -5.49 5.69 -5.19
N TYR A 109 -4.34 5.17 -4.77
CA TYR A 109 -3.03 5.42 -5.37
C TYR A 109 -2.06 4.25 -5.15
N ASP A 110 -0.98 4.22 -5.91
CA ASP A 110 0.13 3.30 -5.68
C ASP A 110 1.03 3.81 -4.54
N PRO A 111 1.24 3.05 -3.45
CA PRO A 111 2.02 3.52 -2.29
C PRO A 111 3.44 3.97 -2.65
N LYS A 112 4.12 3.23 -3.53
CA LYS A 112 5.47 3.56 -3.98
C LYS A 112 5.49 4.87 -4.77
N ALA A 113 4.61 5.00 -5.76
CA ALA A 113 4.51 6.23 -6.56
C ALA A 113 4.16 7.46 -5.70
N MET A 114 3.33 7.30 -4.66
CA MET A 114 3.03 8.36 -3.71
C MET A 114 4.23 8.72 -2.84
N ALA A 115 4.94 7.73 -2.32
CA ALA A 115 6.14 7.94 -1.51
C ALA A 115 7.24 8.69 -2.29
N GLU A 116 7.53 8.23 -3.51
CA GLU A 116 8.50 8.88 -4.42
C GLU A 116 8.08 10.31 -4.74
N TYR A 117 6.78 10.55 -4.96
CA TYR A 117 6.25 11.89 -5.20
C TYR A 117 6.47 12.81 -3.99
N ILE A 118 6.14 12.36 -2.78
CA ILE A 118 6.29 13.14 -1.55
C ILE A 118 7.76 13.49 -1.32
N GLU A 119 8.66 12.51 -1.40
CA GLU A 119 10.08 12.73 -1.19
C GLU A 119 10.63 13.73 -2.23
N LYS A 120 10.40 13.45 -3.52
CA LYS A 120 10.91 14.31 -4.61
C LYS A 120 10.38 15.75 -4.52
N SER A 121 9.15 15.92 -4.07
CA SER A 121 8.50 17.24 -4.06
C SER A 121 8.80 18.05 -2.81
N PHE A 122 8.98 17.38 -1.66
CA PHE A 122 8.91 18.05 -0.36
C PHE A 122 10.06 17.72 0.59
N TYR A 123 10.83 16.66 0.36
CA TYR A 123 11.82 16.19 1.33
C TYR A 123 12.81 17.29 1.69
N LYS A 124 12.90 17.58 2.99
CA LYS A 124 13.93 18.44 3.57
C LYS A 124 15.23 17.68 3.49
N ARG A 125 16.06 18.02 2.49
CA ARG A 125 17.44 17.57 2.49
C ARG A 125 18.12 18.20 3.70
N GLU A 126 18.45 17.38 4.69
CA GLU A 126 19.38 17.77 5.75
C GLU A 126 20.65 18.28 5.05
N VAL A 127 20.91 19.58 5.17
CA VAL A 127 22.20 20.12 4.76
C VAL A 127 23.16 19.62 5.83
N SER A 128 23.91 18.57 5.53
CA SER A 128 25.04 18.19 6.38
C SER A 128 25.95 19.41 6.46
N GLU A 129 25.95 20.14 7.57
CA GLU A 129 26.98 21.13 7.83
C GLU A 129 28.30 20.36 7.88
N ALA A 130 29.11 20.52 6.85
CA ALA A 130 30.50 20.08 6.88
C ALA A 130 31.19 20.87 8.00
N HIS A 131 31.49 20.21 9.11
CA HIS A 131 32.41 20.68 10.14
C HIS A 131 33.76 19.98 9.96
#